data_AF-A0A853JFV1-F1
#
_entry.id   AF-A0A853JFV1-F1
#
_cell.length_a   1.000
_cell.length_b   1.000
_cell.length_c   1.000
_cell.angle_alpha   90.00
_cell.angle_beta   90.00
_cell.angle_gamma   90.00
#
_symmetry.space_group_name_H-M   'P 1'
#
loop_
_entity.id
_entity.type
_entity.pdbx_description
1 polymer ?
#
loop_
_entity_poly.entity_id
_entity_poly.type
_entity_poly.pdbx_seq_one_letter_code
_entity_poly.pdbx_strand_id
1 'polypeptide(L)'
;MHAGNARTVLQPSTPRRGAALAGVRGHPRHVLDAFDRRILDIYRADTRLAAEAIGEAVGLSATAVQRRLKRMRECGVIQAEVALVSPAALGLGTTCIVGVDLEREGPEALDRFRARMARCSQVVQCYYVTGASDFVLIVQVEDMDAFVDFTREWLTPDDNVLAFTTQVVMDRAAAG
;
A
#
# COMPACT_ATOMS: atom_id res chain seq x y z
N MET A 1 -17.62 -27.43 35.31
CA MET A 1 -18.32 -26.29 34.68
C MET A 1 -17.50 -25.85 33.48
N HIS A 2 -18.00 -26.16 32.28
CA HIS A 2 -17.37 -25.82 30.99
C HIS A 2 -17.92 -24.49 30.47
N ALA A 3 -17.05 -23.59 30.06
CA ALA A 3 -17.30 -22.53 29.11
C ALA A 3 -16.01 -22.42 28.27
N GLY A 4 -15.96 -22.48 26.96
CA GLY A 4 -16.95 -22.25 25.92
C GLY A 4 -16.18 -21.57 24.80
N ASN A 5 -15.34 -22.34 24.09
CA ASN A 5 -14.37 -21.84 23.12
C ASN A 5 -15.11 -21.35 21.86
N ALA A 6 -15.22 -20.03 21.68
CA ALA A 6 -15.86 -19.44 20.50
C ALA A 6 -14.92 -19.59 19.30
N ARG A 7 -15.10 -20.69 18.56
CA ARG A 7 -14.60 -20.83 17.19
C ARG A 7 -15.37 -19.85 16.30
N THR A 8 -14.80 -18.69 16.02
CA THR A 8 -15.28 -17.85 14.91
C THR A 8 -14.96 -18.58 13.61
N VAL A 9 -15.96 -19.31 13.11
CA VAL A 9 -15.92 -19.94 11.80
C VAL A 9 -15.86 -18.82 10.76
N LEU A 10 -14.73 -18.71 10.07
CA LEU A 10 -14.57 -17.88 8.87
C LEU A 10 -15.53 -18.43 7.81
N GLN A 11 -16.69 -17.80 7.64
CA GLN A 11 -17.59 -18.13 6.54
C GLN A 11 -17.08 -17.46 5.26
N PRO A 12 -17.00 -18.16 4.12
CA PRO A 12 -16.59 -17.55 2.86
C PRO A 12 -17.66 -16.55 2.40
N SER A 13 -17.25 -15.30 2.19
CA SER A 13 -18.10 -14.26 1.60
C SER A 13 -18.43 -14.60 0.15
N THR A 14 -19.71 -14.52 -0.21
CA THR A 14 -20.24 -14.77 -1.55
C THR A 14 -19.66 -13.75 -2.54
N PRO A 15 -19.21 -14.15 -3.75
CA PRO A 15 -18.68 -13.21 -4.72
C PRO A 15 -19.77 -12.24 -5.19
N ARG A 16 -19.63 -10.94 -4.86
CA ARG A 16 -20.52 -9.87 -5.34
C ARG A 16 -20.00 -9.32 -6.67
N ARG A 17 -20.94 -8.92 -7.52
CA ARG A 17 -20.73 -8.52 -8.92
C ARG A 17 -19.76 -7.34 -9.02
N GLY A 18 -18.66 -7.58 -9.74
CA GLY A 18 -17.72 -6.63 -10.35
C GLY A 18 -17.91 -5.15 -10.07
N ALA A 19 -17.14 -4.64 -9.11
CA ALA A 19 -16.83 -3.23 -9.00
C ALA A 19 -16.25 -2.74 -10.33
N ALA A 20 -16.92 -1.79 -10.98
CA ALA A 20 -16.39 -1.11 -12.14
C ALA A 20 -15.08 -0.40 -11.75
N LEU A 21 -14.10 -0.38 -12.66
CA LEU A 21 -12.77 0.25 -12.51
C LEU A 21 -12.82 1.80 -12.35
N ALA A 22 -13.91 2.35 -11.84
CA ALA A 22 -14.12 3.77 -11.63
C ALA A 22 -13.21 4.29 -10.50
N GLY A 23 -11.98 4.67 -10.85
CA GLY A 23 -11.05 5.31 -9.91
C GLY A 23 -9.57 5.09 -10.19
N VAL A 24 -9.20 4.16 -11.07
CA VAL A 24 -7.79 3.97 -11.44
C VAL A 24 -7.34 5.16 -12.29
N ARG A 25 -6.79 6.19 -11.65
CA ARG A 25 -6.13 7.30 -12.35
C ARG A 25 -5.05 6.70 -13.25
N GLY A 26 -5.14 6.96 -14.56
CA GLY A 26 -4.12 6.54 -15.51
C GLY A 26 -2.78 7.14 -15.13
N HIS A 27 -1.77 6.28 -14.96
CA HIS A 27 -0.39 6.76 -14.78
C HIS A 27 0.06 7.45 -16.08
N PRO A 28 0.77 8.60 -16.00
CA PRO A 28 1.29 9.25 -17.19
C PRO A 28 2.16 8.25 -17.96
N ARG A 29 1.79 7.94 -19.21
CA ARG A 29 2.60 7.12 -20.11
C ARG A 29 3.79 7.94 -20.59
N HIS A 30 4.72 8.24 -19.71
CA HIS A 30 6.02 8.71 -20.13
C HIS A 30 6.75 7.51 -20.75
N VAL A 31 7.09 7.59 -22.04
CA VAL A 31 7.80 6.51 -22.71
C VAL A 31 9.24 6.47 -22.17
N LEU A 32 9.48 5.58 -21.22
CA LEU A 32 10.82 5.28 -20.71
C LEU A 32 11.60 4.54 -21.78
N ASP A 33 12.78 5.06 -22.12
CA ASP A 33 13.69 4.36 -23.02
C ASP A 33 14.45 3.23 -22.30
N ALA A 34 15.23 2.45 -23.05
CA ALA A 34 15.96 1.31 -22.51
C ALA A 34 16.98 1.71 -21.42
N PHE A 35 17.59 2.90 -21.53
CA PHE A 35 18.50 3.40 -20.51
C PHE A 35 17.77 3.83 -19.26
N ASP A 36 16.61 4.49 -19.39
CA ASP A 36 15.79 4.89 -18.25
C ASP A 36 15.38 3.67 -17.42
N ARG A 37 14.97 2.57 -18.06
CA ARG A 37 14.62 1.32 -17.36
C ARG A 37 15.82 0.72 -16.62
N ARG A 38 16.98 0.64 -17.27
CA ARG A 38 18.21 0.12 -16.63
C ARG A 38 18.69 1.00 -15.48
N ILE A 39 18.57 2.32 -15.62
CA ILE A 39 18.85 3.26 -14.52
C ILE A 39 17.90 2.99 -13.36
N LEU A 40 16.59 2.86 -13.61
CA LEU A 40 15.59 2.60 -12.57
C LEU A 40 15.81 1.25 -11.87
N ASP A 41 16.21 0.20 -12.60
CA ASP A 41 16.48 -1.11 -12.02
C ASP A 41 17.59 -1.07 -10.97
N ILE A 42 18.63 -0.27 -11.22
CA ILE A 42 19.74 -0.04 -10.28
C ILE A 42 19.29 0.93 -9.17
N TYR A 43 18.70 2.06 -9.56
CA TYR A 43 18.38 3.16 -8.66
C TYR A 43 17.32 2.79 -7.62
N ARG A 44 16.33 1.96 -7.98
CA ARG A 44 15.32 1.49 -7.03
C ARG A 44 15.89 0.59 -5.93
N ALA A 45 17.01 -0.08 -6.20
CA ALA A 45 17.66 -0.96 -5.24
C ALA A 45 18.52 -0.16 -4.25
N ASP A 46 19.18 0.89 -4.72
CA ASP A 46 19.93 1.82 -3.88
C ASP A 46 19.90 3.24 -4.47
N THR A 47 19.09 4.11 -3.87
CA THR A 47 18.96 5.52 -4.27
C THR A 47 20.19 6.36 -3.87
N ARG A 48 21.09 5.81 -3.05
CA ARG A 48 22.32 6.49 -2.61
C ARG A 48 23.48 6.25 -3.56
N LEU A 49 23.31 5.40 -4.57
CA LEU A 49 24.36 5.08 -5.52
C LEU A 49 24.72 6.32 -6.37
N ALA A 50 26.02 6.58 -6.49
CA ALA A 50 26.53 7.71 -7.25
C ALA A 50 26.17 7.60 -8.74
N ALA A 51 25.90 8.74 -9.39
CA ALA A 51 25.52 8.77 -10.80
C ALA A 51 26.64 8.24 -11.72
N GLU A 52 27.89 8.39 -11.30
CA GLU A 52 29.09 7.81 -11.91
C GLU A 52 28.99 6.29 -11.97
N ALA A 53 28.73 5.64 -10.84
CA ALA A 53 28.62 4.18 -10.75
C ALA A 53 27.43 3.64 -11.54
N ILE A 54 26.29 4.33 -11.51
CA ILE A 54 25.14 3.98 -12.38
C ILE A 54 25.53 4.13 -13.85
N GLY A 55 26.22 5.21 -14.20
CA GLY A 55 26.69 5.50 -15.55
C GLY A 55 27.61 4.42 -16.10
N GLU A 56 28.60 3.98 -15.32
CA GLU A 56 29.49 2.87 -15.64
C GLU A 56 28.70 1.58 -15.91
N ALA A 57 27.71 1.25 -15.08
CA ALA A 57 26.90 0.04 -15.23
C ALA A 57 25.98 0.04 -16.46
N VAL A 58 25.53 1.22 -16.92
CA VAL A 58 24.59 1.33 -18.04
C VAL A 58 25.20 1.86 -19.34
N GLY A 59 26.46 2.29 -19.34
CA GLY A 59 27.15 2.84 -20.51
C GLY A 59 26.79 4.30 -20.80
N LEU A 60 26.63 5.12 -19.74
CA LEU A 60 26.33 6.55 -19.83
C LEU A 60 27.31 7.38 -18.99
N SER A 61 27.47 8.65 -19.33
CA SER A 61 28.16 9.60 -18.46
C SER A 61 27.32 9.91 -17.21
N ALA A 62 27.99 10.29 -16.10
CA ALA A 62 27.31 10.70 -14.87
C ALA A 62 26.30 11.84 -15.11
N THR A 63 26.66 12.85 -15.92
CA THR A 63 25.75 13.95 -16.29
C THR A 63 24.52 13.47 -17.03
N ALA A 64 24.65 12.46 -17.90
CA ALA A 64 23.51 11.89 -18.63
C ALA A 64 22.56 11.15 -17.68
N VAL A 65 23.08 10.39 -16.71
CA VAL A 65 22.29 9.73 -15.66
C VAL A 65 21.56 10.75 -14.80
N GLN A 66 22.26 11.78 -14.31
CA GLN A 66 21.66 12.84 -13.48
C GLN A 66 20.50 13.55 -14.19
N ARG A 67 20.67 13.90 -15.48
CA ARG A 67 19.61 14.54 -16.27
C ARG A 67 18.39 13.62 -16.42
N ARG A 68 18.60 12.32 -16.61
CA ARG A 68 17.51 11.33 -16.73
C ARG A 68 16.77 11.14 -15.41
N LEU A 69 17.49 10.96 -14.30
CA LEU A 69 16.90 10.89 -12.96
C LEU A 69 16.08 12.15 -12.65
N LYS A 70 16.64 13.34 -12.90
CA LYS A 70 15.94 14.62 -12.75
C LYS A 70 14.65 14.66 -13.56
N ARG A 71 14.72 14.34 -14.85
CA ARG A 71 13.53 14.29 -15.72
C ARG A 71 12.49 13.29 -15.22
N MET A 72 12.91 12.10 -14.78
CA MET A 72 12.02 11.07 -14.25
C MET A 72 11.33 11.49 -12.94
N ARG A 73 11.99 12.29 -12.09
CA ARG A 73 11.34 12.93 -10.93
C ARG A 73 10.33 13.99 -11.38
N GLU A 74 10.73 14.89 -12.27
CA GLU A 74 9.88 15.98 -12.77
C GLU A 74 8.61 15.48 -13.47
N CYS A 75 8.69 14.35 -14.20
CA CYS A 75 7.54 13.76 -14.87
C CYS A 75 6.78 12.72 -14.03
N GLY A 76 7.14 12.54 -12.75
CA GLY A 76 6.44 11.66 -11.81
C GLY A 76 6.65 10.16 -12.03
N VAL A 77 7.67 9.77 -12.81
CA VAL A 77 8.11 8.37 -12.92
C VAL A 77 8.77 7.92 -11.62
N ILE A 78 9.66 8.75 -11.07
CA ILE A 78 10.15 8.59 -9.70
C ILE A 78 9.25 9.43 -8.80
N GLN A 79 8.37 8.76 -8.06
CA GLN A 79 7.36 9.43 -7.23
C GLN A 79 7.92 9.88 -5.88
N ALA A 80 8.84 9.10 -5.31
CA ALA A 80 9.46 9.39 -4.04
C ALA A 80 10.77 8.60 -3.87
N GLU A 81 11.61 9.07 -2.96
CA GLU A 81 12.80 8.39 -2.46
C GLU A 81 12.60 8.25 -0.95
N VAL A 82 12.38 7.03 -0.47
CA VAL A 82 11.98 6.76 0.91
C VAL A 82 12.97 5.85 1.62
N ALA A 83 13.10 6.02 2.93
CA ALA A 83 13.87 5.11 3.77
C ALA A 83 13.00 3.91 4.15
N LEU A 84 13.49 2.70 3.89
CA LEU A 84 12.87 1.48 4.41
C LEU A 84 13.32 1.29 5.86
N VAL A 85 12.40 1.51 6.80
CA VAL A 85 12.66 1.39 8.24
C VAL A 85 12.05 0.10 8.78
N SER A 86 12.75 -0.56 9.69
CA SER A 86 12.23 -1.75 10.39
C SER A 86 11.03 -1.35 11.26
N PRO A 87 9.82 -1.92 11.03
CA PRO A 87 8.66 -1.66 11.88
C PRO A 87 8.93 -2.03 13.35
N ALA A 88 9.63 -3.15 13.57
CA ALA A 88 10.01 -3.59 14.91
C ALA A 88 10.91 -2.58 15.65
N ALA A 89 11.80 -1.87 14.94
CA ALA A 89 12.62 -0.82 15.54
C ALA A 89 11.80 0.43 15.93
N LEU A 90 10.59 0.58 15.38
CA LEU A 90 9.63 1.64 15.71
C LEU A 90 8.57 1.18 16.73
N GLY A 91 8.69 -0.03 17.28
CA GLY A 91 7.69 -0.61 18.17
C GLY A 91 6.45 -1.16 17.46
N LEU A 92 6.40 -1.14 16.12
CA LEU A 92 5.30 -1.68 15.32
C LEU A 92 5.49 -3.19 15.11
N GLY A 93 5.10 -3.96 16.13
CA GLY A 93 5.29 -5.40 16.18
C GLY A 93 4.31 -6.20 15.31
N THR A 94 3.19 -5.60 14.90
CA THR A 94 2.09 -6.31 14.23
C THR A 94 1.73 -5.65 12.91
N THR A 95 1.64 -6.44 11.84
CA THR A 95 1.07 -6.01 10.56
C THR A 95 -0.21 -6.79 10.28
N CYS A 96 -1.28 -6.07 9.96
CA CYS A 96 -2.59 -6.63 9.62
C CYS A 96 -2.95 -6.26 8.17
N ILE A 97 -3.42 -7.25 7.41
CA ILE A 97 -4.07 -7.03 6.12
C ILE A 97 -5.57 -7.02 6.38
N VAL A 98 -6.23 -5.90 6.10
CA VAL A 98 -7.64 -5.69 6.38
C VAL A 98 -8.41 -5.53 5.09
N GLY A 99 -9.30 -6.47 4.79
CA GLY A 99 -10.27 -6.32 3.71
C GLY A 99 -11.50 -5.59 4.23
N VAL A 100 -11.92 -4.50 3.60
CA VAL A 100 -13.05 -3.68 4.01
C VAL A 100 -14.13 -3.70 2.93
N ASP A 101 -15.35 -3.98 3.36
CA ASP A 101 -16.55 -4.01 2.53
C ASP A 101 -17.40 -2.79 2.88
N LEU A 102 -17.84 -2.06 1.86
CA LEU A 102 -18.64 -0.86 2.00
C LEU A 102 -20.11 -1.13 1.65
N GLU A 103 -21.03 -0.40 2.28
CA GLU A 103 -22.45 -0.49 1.95
C GLU A 103 -22.80 0.30 0.68
N ARG A 104 -22.19 1.48 0.50
CA ARG A 104 -22.34 2.31 -0.70
C ARG A 104 -21.01 2.41 -1.45
N GLU A 105 -21.04 2.03 -2.72
CA GLU A 105 -19.87 1.96 -3.62
C GLU A 105 -19.83 3.10 -4.65
N GLY A 106 -20.63 4.17 -4.44
CA GLY A 106 -20.62 5.34 -5.33
C GLY A 106 -19.27 6.08 -5.29
N PRO A 107 -18.86 6.78 -6.36
CA PRO A 107 -17.55 7.44 -6.44
C PRO A 107 -17.22 8.34 -5.24
N GLU A 108 -18.20 9.13 -4.76
CA GLU A 108 -18.04 9.99 -3.60
C GLU A 108 -17.81 9.21 -2.30
N ALA A 109 -18.46 8.05 -2.14
CA ALA A 109 -18.29 7.21 -0.97
C ALA A 109 -16.91 6.54 -0.96
N LEU A 110 -16.46 6.04 -2.12
CA LEU A 110 -15.12 5.49 -2.30
C LEU A 110 -14.03 6.54 -2.03
N ASP A 111 -14.16 7.74 -2.62
CA ASP A 111 -13.20 8.83 -2.41
C ASP A 111 -13.17 9.30 -0.96
N ARG A 112 -14.32 9.38 -0.29
CA ARG A 112 -14.40 9.72 1.14
C ARG A 112 -13.67 8.70 2.00
N PHE A 113 -13.93 7.41 1.79
CA PHE A 113 -13.28 6.34 2.55
C PHE A 113 -11.76 6.36 2.33
N ARG A 114 -11.33 6.43 1.06
CA ARG A 114 -9.92 6.53 0.69
C ARG A 114 -9.23 7.73 1.35
N ALA A 115 -9.85 8.92 1.29
CA ALA A 115 -9.29 10.14 1.87
C ALA A 115 -9.21 10.06 3.41
N ARG A 116 -10.17 9.38 4.05
CA ARG A 116 -10.17 9.15 5.49
C ARG A 116 -9.05 8.21 5.90
N MET A 117 -8.89 7.07 5.23
CA MET A 117 -7.82 6.10 5.53
C MET A 117 -6.43 6.67 5.23
N ALA A 118 -6.28 7.51 4.21
CA ALA A 118 -5.00 8.17 3.89
C ALA A 118 -4.50 9.13 4.98
N ARG A 119 -5.33 9.51 5.96
CA ARG A 119 -4.95 10.35 7.11
C ARG A 119 -4.57 9.54 8.34
N CYS A 120 -4.80 8.23 8.32
CA CYS A 120 -4.49 7.34 9.42
C CYS A 120 -3.03 6.89 9.31
N SER A 121 -2.20 7.24 10.30
CA SER A 121 -0.78 6.87 10.29
C SER A 121 -0.54 5.37 10.40
N GLN A 122 -1.47 4.64 11.03
CA GLN A 122 -1.41 3.17 11.09
C GLN A 122 -1.64 2.52 9.71
N VAL A 123 -2.32 3.19 8.78
CA VAL A 123 -2.57 2.69 7.41
C VAL A 123 -1.39 3.06 6.51
N VAL A 124 -0.47 2.10 6.31
CA VAL A 124 0.72 2.32 5.47
C VAL A 124 0.44 2.15 3.99
N GLN A 125 -0.59 1.37 3.63
CA GLN A 125 -1.06 1.21 2.25
C GLN A 125 -2.58 1.06 2.23
N CYS A 126 -3.22 1.67 1.23
CA CYS A 126 -4.67 1.59 1.02
C CYS A 126 -4.95 1.38 -0.47
N TYR A 127 -5.50 0.22 -0.79
CA TYR A 127 -5.79 -0.20 -2.16
C TYR A 127 -7.29 -0.29 -2.37
N TYR A 128 -7.78 0.34 -3.43
CA TYR A 128 -9.08 0.00 -4.01
C TYR A 128 -8.88 -1.19 -4.94
N VAL A 129 -9.57 -2.30 -4.71
CA VAL A 129 -9.30 -3.57 -5.40
C VAL A 129 -10.53 -4.13 -6.08
N THR A 130 -10.31 -4.94 -7.11
CA THR A 130 -11.34 -5.83 -7.62
C THR A 130 -11.24 -7.15 -6.85
N GLY A 131 -12.31 -7.57 -6.16
CA GLY A 131 -12.24 -8.77 -5.33
C GLY A 131 -13.42 -8.96 -4.39
N ALA A 132 -13.19 -9.74 -3.33
CA ALA A 132 -14.19 -10.00 -2.30
C ALA A 132 -14.43 -8.82 -1.34
N SER A 133 -13.52 -7.84 -1.34
CA SER A 133 -13.61 -6.60 -0.59
C SER A 133 -13.40 -5.41 -1.51
N ASP A 134 -13.91 -4.24 -1.11
CA ASP A 134 -13.77 -2.99 -1.87
C ASP A 134 -12.40 -2.36 -1.66
N PHE A 135 -11.91 -2.40 -0.41
CA PHE A 135 -10.59 -1.92 -0.04
C PHE A 135 -9.75 -2.99 0.64
N VAL A 136 -8.44 -2.94 0.42
CA VAL A 136 -7.44 -3.66 1.18
C VAL A 136 -6.50 -2.65 1.84
N LEU A 137 -6.44 -2.70 3.16
CA LEU A 137 -5.55 -1.87 3.98
C LEU A 137 -4.39 -2.71 4.49
N ILE A 138 -3.18 -2.15 4.43
CA ILE A 138 -2.04 -2.67 5.18
C ILE A 138 -1.88 -1.77 6.40
N VAL A 139 -2.13 -2.34 7.56
CA VAL A 139 -2.15 -1.65 8.85
C VAL A 139 -0.96 -2.10 9.68
N GLN A 140 -0.18 -1.17 10.21
CA GLN A 140 0.91 -1.43 11.14
C GLN A 140 0.60 -0.84 12.50
N VAL A 141 0.69 -1.66 13.54
CA VAL A 141 0.38 -1.32 14.93
C VAL A 141 1.37 -1.99 15.87
N GLU A 142 1.38 -1.55 17.12
CA GLU A 142 2.24 -2.11 18.17
C GLU A 142 1.89 -3.58 18.43
N ASP A 143 0.62 -3.85 18.71
CA ASP A 143 0.08 -5.16 19.03
C ASP A 143 -1.41 -5.30 18.63
N MET A 144 -2.04 -6.40 19.06
CA MET A 144 -3.46 -6.65 18.76
C MET A 144 -4.43 -5.77 19.54
N ASP A 145 -4.03 -5.22 20.69
CA ASP A 145 -4.89 -4.29 21.43
C ASP A 145 -4.94 -2.94 20.69
N ALA A 146 -3.78 -2.46 20.23
CA ALA A 146 -3.69 -1.30 19.34
C ALA A 146 -4.45 -1.51 18.01
N PHE A 147 -4.49 -2.75 17.49
CA PHE A 147 -5.33 -3.07 16.33
C PHE A 147 -6.83 -2.92 16.65
N VAL A 148 -7.29 -3.40 17.80
CA VAL A 148 -8.69 -3.23 18.22
C VAL A 148 -9.05 -1.76 18.33
N ASP A 149 -8.17 -0.95 18.92
CA ASP A 149 -8.37 0.50 19.01
C ASP A 149 -8.44 1.15 17.62
N PHE A 150 -7.55 0.76 16.71
CA PHE A 150 -7.64 1.18 15.30
C PHE A 150 -9.00 0.85 14.69
N THR A 151 -9.53 -0.37 14.86
CA THR A 151 -10.85 -0.71 14.29
C THR A 151 -11.97 0.13 14.87
N ARG A 152 -11.92 0.41 16.18
CA ARG A 152 -12.95 1.20 16.88
C ARG A 152 -12.92 2.68 16.53
N GLU A 153 -11.74 3.22 16.24
CA GLU A 153 -11.56 4.63 15.86
C GLU A 153 -11.79 4.84 14.36
N TRP A 154 -11.28 3.93 13.53
CA TRP A 154 -11.18 4.14 12.09
C TRP A 154 -12.15 3.30 11.26
N LEU A 155 -12.65 2.17 11.71
CA LEU A 155 -13.57 1.36 10.87
C LEU A 155 -15.01 1.42 11.38
N THR A 156 -15.24 1.09 12.65
CA THR A 156 -16.58 1.01 13.24
C THR A 156 -17.39 2.31 13.17
N PRO A 157 -16.82 3.53 13.32
CA PRO A 157 -17.61 4.77 13.28
C PRO A 157 -18.04 5.18 11.87
N ASP A 158 -17.50 4.55 10.82
CA ASP A 158 -17.86 4.86 9.44
C ASP A 158 -19.16 4.13 9.11
N ASP A 159 -20.24 4.91 8.95
CA ASP A 159 -21.58 4.40 8.62
C ASP A 159 -21.62 3.65 7.28
N ASN A 160 -20.59 3.79 6.45
CA ASN A 160 -20.48 3.13 5.17
C ASN A 160 -19.67 1.84 5.23
N VAL A 161 -19.01 1.51 6.33
CA VAL A 161 -18.29 0.23 6.50
C VAL A 161 -19.30 -0.82 6.91
N LEU A 162 -19.57 -1.76 6.00
CA LEU A 162 -20.50 -2.87 6.22
C LEU A 162 -19.87 -3.98 7.04
N ALA A 163 -18.64 -4.36 6.67
CA ALA A 163 -17.88 -5.43 7.31
C ALA A 163 -16.39 -5.25 7.03
N PHE A 164 -15.56 -5.95 7.81
CA PHE A 164 -14.16 -6.11 7.47
C PHE A 164 -13.64 -7.48 7.92
N THR A 165 -12.62 -7.96 7.22
CA THR A 165 -11.85 -9.16 7.58
C THR A 165 -10.43 -8.77 7.94
N THR A 166 -9.75 -9.59 8.73
CA THR A 166 -8.38 -9.31 9.16
C THR A 166 -7.52 -10.54 9.06
N GLN A 167 -6.35 -10.39 8.44
CA GLN A 167 -5.29 -11.39 8.39
C GLN A 167 -4.05 -10.81 9.06
N VAL A 168 -3.56 -11.49 10.09
CA VAL A 168 -2.32 -11.09 10.76
C VAL A 168 -1.14 -11.67 10.00
N VAL A 169 -0.17 -10.81 9.65
CA VAL A 169 1.04 -11.22 8.93
C VAL A 169 1.97 -11.96 9.88
N MET A 170 2.26 -13.22 9.56
CA MET A 170 3.17 -14.06 10.36
C MET A 170 4.64 -13.86 10.00
N ASP A 171 4.93 -13.65 8.72
CA ASP A 171 6.28 -13.42 8.20
C ASP A 171 6.21 -12.52 6.97
N ARG A 172 7.21 -11.63 6.83
CA ARG A 172 7.34 -10.72 5.70
C ARG A 172 8.70 -10.94 5.03
N ALA A 173 8.70 -11.76 3.98
CA ALA A 173 9.90 -12.10 3.23
C ALA A 173 10.49 -10.95 2.38
N ALA A 174 9.67 -9.96 2.00
CA ALA A 174 10.10 -8.82 1.21
C ALA A 174 9.28 -7.56 1.54
N ALA A 175 9.89 -6.39 1.35
CA ALA A 175 9.21 -5.09 1.37
C ALA A 175 9.64 -4.30 0.12
N GLY A 176 8.69 -3.58 -0.48
CA GLY A 176 8.89 -2.75 -1.66
C GLY A 176 8.88 -1.27 -1.34
#